data_AF-A0A7S1HUN8-F1
#
_entry.id   AF-A0A7S1HUN8-F1
#
_cell.length_a   1.000
_cell.length_b   1.000
_cell.length_c   1.000
_cell.angle_alpha   90.00
_cell.angle_beta   90.00
_cell.angle_gamma   90.00
#
_symmetry.space_group_name_H-M   'P 1'
#
loop_
_entity.id
_entity.type
_entity.pdbx_description
1 polymer ?
#
loop_
_entity_poly.entity_id
_entity_poly.type
_entity_poly.pdbx_seq_one_letter_code
_entity_poly.pdbx_strand_id
1 'polypeptide(L)'
;ALRRMTPDPLGGRSDVEPVLSGACCLGPHPAPSATQPAPHLRRAIPTADPALPVLLLAFLACNAGHSVYLDGPADPVPRLLLDRIADALPPERYSAVALDHYDATAEVYPSDWGHYAGAVISGSIASATDPDPWIARLKAVIRADLQDRPTLGICFGHQVYAAALGGAVRANPLGPTVNTAALVPTVAGTEVLGSGCSLLCSHSDIV
;
A
#
# COMPACT_ATOMS: atom_id res chain seq x y z
N ALA A 1 -37.46 26.16 -24.56
CA ALA A 1 -38.23 25.36 -23.57
C ALA A 1 -37.23 24.89 -22.52
N LEU A 2 -37.05 25.59 -21.39
CA LEU A 2 -37.86 25.66 -20.15
C LEU A 2 -37.00 25.02 -19.04
N ARG A 3 -36.56 25.65 -17.94
CA ARG A 3 -36.52 27.05 -17.47
C ARG A 3 -35.50 27.08 -16.33
N ARG A 4 -34.66 28.12 -16.26
CA ARG A 4 -33.90 28.49 -15.05
C ARG A 4 -34.87 29.08 -14.02
N MET A 5 -34.73 28.72 -12.75
CA MET A 5 -35.34 29.45 -11.63
C MET A 5 -34.23 30.16 -10.87
N THR A 6 -34.28 31.48 -10.85
CA THR A 6 -33.59 32.34 -9.88
C THR A 6 -34.60 32.82 -8.83
N PRO A 7 -34.14 33.12 -7.60
CA PRO A 7 -34.99 33.30 -6.42
C PRO A 7 -35.33 34.77 -6.15
N ASP A 8 -36.34 35.02 -5.30
CA ASP A 8 -36.48 36.27 -4.55
C ASP A 8 -37.39 36.06 -3.31
N PRO A 9 -37.45 36.99 -2.32
CA PRO A 9 -37.04 36.70 -0.95
C PRO A 9 -38.12 37.08 0.08
N LEU A 10 -37.73 37.12 1.37
CA LEU A 10 -38.49 37.57 2.54
C LEU A 10 -39.54 36.54 2.99
N GLY A 11 -39.62 36.10 4.24
CA GLY A 11 -39.02 36.51 5.49
C GLY A 11 -39.86 35.83 6.57
N GLY A 12 -39.23 35.24 7.58
CA GLY A 12 -39.95 34.53 8.62
C GLY A 12 -39.00 33.91 9.63
N ARG A 13 -38.61 34.70 10.63
CA ARG A 13 -37.88 34.25 11.82
C ARG A 13 -38.80 33.37 12.66
N SER A 14 -38.30 32.20 13.07
CA SER A 14 -38.68 31.56 14.33
C SER A 14 -37.46 30.84 14.87
N ASP A 15 -37.10 31.22 16.08
CA ASP A 15 -35.91 30.83 16.83
C ASP A 15 -35.82 29.32 17.04
N VAL A 16 -34.66 28.74 16.73
CA VAL A 16 -34.27 27.41 17.18
C VAL A 16 -32.86 27.52 17.78
N GLU A 17 -32.83 27.38 19.11
CA GLU A 17 -31.65 27.28 19.97
C GLU A 17 -30.62 26.25 19.48
N PRO A 18 -29.31 26.46 19.73
CA PRO A 18 -28.27 25.51 19.35
C PRO A 18 -28.18 24.39 20.40
N VAL A 19 -28.53 23.16 20.01
CA VAL A 19 -28.23 21.97 20.82
C VAL A 19 -26.73 21.64 20.67
N LEU A 20 -25.93 22.19 21.58
CA LEU A 20 -24.66 21.60 22.00
C LEU A 20 -24.97 20.47 22.98
N SER A 21 -24.85 19.21 22.57
CA SER A 21 -24.43 18.11 23.44
C SER A 21 -24.38 16.82 22.63
N GLY A 22 -23.17 16.42 22.25
CA GLY A 22 -22.90 15.18 21.53
C GLY A 22 -21.41 14.98 21.40
N ALA A 23 -20.69 15.06 22.53
CA ALA A 23 -19.35 14.51 22.63
C ALA A 23 -19.46 13.00 22.36
N CYS A 24 -19.25 12.60 21.10
CA CYS A 24 -18.84 11.23 20.80
C CYS A 24 -17.43 11.11 21.38
N CYS A 25 -17.38 10.66 22.62
CA CYS A 25 -16.17 10.16 23.26
C CYS A 25 -15.55 9.14 22.29
N LEU A 26 -14.50 9.56 21.58
CA LEU A 26 -13.51 8.65 21.03
C LEU A 26 -12.89 7.97 22.25
N GLY A 27 -13.50 6.86 22.67
CA GLY A 27 -12.89 5.95 23.62
C GLY A 27 -11.52 5.53 23.07
N PRO A 28 -10.55 5.21 23.95
CA PRO A 28 -9.26 4.72 23.49
C PRO A 28 -9.51 3.51 22.59
N HIS A 29 -9.08 3.60 21.34
CA HIS A 29 -8.96 2.44 20.46
C HIS A 29 -8.21 1.37 21.28
N PRO A 30 -8.73 0.14 21.41
CA PRO A 30 -7.98 -0.91 22.09
C PRO A 30 -6.62 -1.00 21.39
N ALA A 31 -5.54 -0.84 22.15
CA ALA A 31 -4.20 -1.13 21.66
C ALA A 31 -4.25 -2.52 21.01
N PRO A 32 -3.73 -2.72 19.78
CA PRO A 32 -3.78 -4.02 19.15
C PRO A 32 -3.05 -5.03 20.05
N SER A 33 -3.86 -5.88 20.68
CA SER A 33 -3.43 -6.94 21.57
C SER A 33 -2.91 -8.11 20.73
N ALA A 34 -1.65 -8.46 20.94
CA ALA A 34 -1.00 -9.74 20.64
C ALA A 34 -1.17 -10.31 19.21
N THR A 35 -0.11 -10.14 18.41
CA THR A 35 0.42 -11.11 17.42
C THR A 35 -0.58 -12.15 16.90
N GLN A 36 -1.42 -11.76 15.95
CA GLN A 36 -1.96 -12.74 15.02
C GLN A 36 -0.84 -13.08 14.02
N PRO A 37 -0.40 -14.35 13.88
CA PRO A 37 0.57 -14.70 12.86
C PRO A 37 -0.05 -14.37 11.51
N ALA A 38 0.64 -13.51 10.77
CA ALA A 38 0.28 -13.10 9.43
C ALA A 38 0.05 -14.33 8.54
N PRO A 39 -0.96 -14.36 7.64
CA PRO A 39 -1.15 -15.51 6.75
C PRO A 39 0.12 -15.75 5.93
N HIS A 40 0.73 -16.92 6.14
CA HIS A 40 1.97 -17.34 5.53
C HIS A 40 1.72 -17.85 4.10
N LEU A 41 2.13 -17.08 3.10
CA LEU A 41 2.15 -17.53 1.70
C LEU A 41 3.57 -17.95 1.33
N ARG A 42 3.74 -19.16 0.78
CA ARG A 42 5.07 -19.71 0.46
C ARG A 42 5.10 -20.30 -0.95
N ARG A 43 6.20 -20.05 -1.67
CA ARG A 43 6.50 -20.65 -2.97
C ARG A 43 7.91 -21.25 -2.93
N ALA A 44 8.00 -22.55 -3.15
CA ALA A 44 9.28 -23.24 -3.30
C ALA A 44 9.91 -22.93 -4.66
N ILE A 45 11.24 -22.89 -4.70
CA ILE A 45 12.02 -22.78 -5.93
C ILE A 45 12.29 -24.23 -6.41
N PRO A 46 11.72 -24.68 -7.54
CA PRO A 46 11.68 -26.11 -7.87
C PRO A 46 13.04 -26.81 -7.97
N THR A 47 14.08 -26.09 -8.35
CA THR A 47 15.43 -26.63 -8.58
C THR A 47 16.38 -26.43 -7.38
N ALA A 48 15.92 -25.78 -6.32
CA ALA A 48 16.76 -25.44 -5.18
C ALA A 48 16.86 -26.60 -4.18
N ASP A 49 17.99 -26.67 -3.48
CA ASP A 49 18.16 -27.57 -2.33
C ASP A 49 17.19 -27.15 -1.20
N PRO A 50 16.31 -28.05 -0.70
CA PRO A 50 15.41 -27.75 0.41
C PRO A 50 16.09 -27.32 1.71
N ALA A 51 17.39 -27.60 1.88
CA ALA A 51 18.17 -27.18 3.04
C ALA A 51 18.59 -25.70 3.00
N LEU A 52 18.49 -25.04 1.84
CA LEU A 52 18.78 -23.61 1.71
C LEU A 52 17.74 -22.75 2.45
N PRO A 53 18.11 -21.53 2.88
CA PRO A 53 17.20 -20.65 3.61
C PRO A 53 16.01 -20.21 2.74
N VAL A 54 14.91 -19.85 3.42
CA VAL A 54 13.75 -19.21 2.80
C VAL A 54 13.95 -17.69 2.83
N LEU A 55 13.74 -17.00 1.71
CA LEU A 55 13.65 -15.54 1.71
C LEU A 55 12.29 -15.13 2.30
N LEU A 56 12.29 -14.58 3.51
CA LEU A 56 11.09 -14.13 4.19
C LEU A 56 10.92 -12.60 4.08
N LEU A 57 9.75 -12.17 3.62
CA LEU A 57 9.40 -10.76 3.46
C LEU A 57 8.07 -10.45 4.17
N ALA A 58 7.95 -9.24 4.71
CA ALA A 58 6.68 -8.72 5.20
C ALA A 58 5.89 -8.11 4.03
N PHE A 59 4.62 -8.44 3.89
CA PHE A 59 3.72 -7.85 2.90
C PHE A 59 2.70 -6.95 3.62
N LEU A 60 2.82 -5.64 3.42
CA LEU A 60 1.92 -4.63 3.99
C LEU A 60 0.78 -4.34 3.00
N ALA A 61 -0.38 -4.94 3.25
CA ALA A 61 -1.59 -4.72 2.47
C ALA A 61 -2.23 -3.39 2.84
N CYS A 62 -2.39 -2.53 1.85
CA CYS A 62 -2.95 -1.17 1.99
C CYS A 62 -4.38 -1.07 1.42
N ASN A 63 -5.04 -2.20 1.17
CA ASN A 63 -6.38 -2.23 0.56
C ASN A 63 -7.30 -3.33 1.15
N ALA A 64 -6.95 -3.88 2.32
CA ALA A 64 -7.62 -5.05 2.91
C ALA A 64 -9.11 -4.82 3.23
N GLY A 65 -9.53 -3.58 3.51
CA GLY A 65 -10.93 -3.21 3.74
C GLY A 65 -11.71 -2.76 2.49
N HIS A 66 -11.06 -2.54 1.34
CA HIS A 66 -11.67 -2.03 0.11
C HIS A 66 -11.46 -2.99 -1.06
N SER A 67 -11.84 -4.24 -0.84
CA SER A 67 -11.93 -5.23 -1.90
C SER A 67 -13.10 -4.90 -2.83
N VAL A 68 -12.91 -3.94 -3.74
CA VAL A 68 -13.81 -3.77 -4.91
C VAL A 68 -13.50 -4.84 -5.98
N TYR A 69 -12.51 -5.71 -5.74
CA TYR A 69 -12.02 -6.72 -6.69
C TYR A 69 -12.14 -8.18 -6.23
N LEU A 70 -12.53 -8.47 -4.99
CA LEU A 70 -12.53 -9.84 -4.45
C LEU A 70 -13.79 -10.10 -3.61
N ASP A 71 -14.87 -10.46 -4.30
CA ASP A 71 -15.79 -11.51 -3.85
C ASP A 71 -15.24 -12.90 -4.25
N GLY A 72 -13.92 -13.01 -4.46
CA GLY A 72 -13.19 -14.21 -4.87
C GLY A 72 -12.12 -14.64 -3.85
N PRO A 73 -11.64 -15.89 -3.90
CA PRO A 73 -10.75 -16.45 -2.90
C PRO A 73 -9.35 -15.81 -2.95
N ALA A 74 -9.01 -15.03 -1.91
CA ALA A 74 -7.73 -14.36 -1.67
C ALA A 74 -7.28 -13.36 -2.77
N ASP A 75 -6.64 -12.27 -2.35
CA ASP A 75 -6.02 -11.31 -3.27
C ASP A 75 -4.99 -12.02 -4.18
N PRO A 76 -5.14 -11.96 -5.52
CA PRO A 76 -4.20 -12.59 -6.43
C PRO A 76 -2.85 -11.88 -6.46
N VAL A 77 -2.77 -10.62 -6.01
CA VAL A 77 -1.56 -9.80 -6.08
C VAL A 77 -0.42 -10.39 -5.24
N PRO A 78 -0.60 -10.76 -3.95
CA PRO A 78 0.42 -11.47 -3.19
C PRO A 78 0.94 -12.73 -3.88
N ARG A 79 0.06 -13.54 -4.49
CA ARG A 79 0.47 -14.78 -5.18
C ARG A 79 1.26 -14.51 -6.46
N LEU A 80 0.80 -13.56 -7.28
CA LEU A 80 1.52 -13.15 -8.48
C LEU A 80 2.93 -12.67 -8.12
N LEU A 81 3.05 -11.84 -7.07
CA LEU A 81 4.34 -11.34 -6.61
C LEU A 81 5.24 -12.48 -6.11
N LEU A 82 4.68 -13.38 -5.30
CA LEU A 82 5.38 -14.54 -4.78
C LEU A 82 5.95 -15.42 -5.90
N ASP A 83 5.16 -15.70 -6.94
CA ASP A 83 5.61 -16.48 -8.10
C ASP A 83 6.75 -15.76 -8.85
N ARG A 84 6.63 -14.45 -9.08
CA ARG A 84 7.67 -13.67 -9.79
C ARG A 84 8.96 -13.57 -9.01
N ILE A 85 8.88 -13.42 -7.68
CA ILE A 85 10.07 -13.43 -6.83
C ILE A 85 10.71 -14.82 -6.88
N ALA A 86 9.94 -15.90 -6.73
CA ALA A 86 10.48 -17.25 -6.77
C ALA A 86 11.21 -17.55 -8.09
N ASP A 87 10.65 -17.13 -9.22
CA ASP A 87 11.25 -17.32 -10.55
C ASP A 87 12.55 -16.51 -10.76
N ALA A 88 12.69 -15.39 -10.05
CA ALA A 88 13.85 -14.50 -10.15
C ALA A 88 14.95 -14.79 -9.11
N LEU A 89 14.64 -15.57 -8.06
CA LEU A 89 15.59 -15.83 -6.99
C LEU A 89 16.66 -16.86 -7.42
N PRO A 90 17.94 -16.65 -7.05
CA PRO A 90 19.01 -17.59 -7.33
C PRO A 90 18.79 -18.91 -6.56
N PRO A 91 18.56 -20.04 -7.25
CA PRO A 91 18.25 -21.34 -6.62
C PRO A 91 19.40 -21.90 -5.78
N GLU A 92 20.63 -21.42 -5.97
CA GLU A 92 21.80 -21.76 -5.18
C GLU A 92 21.85 -21.04 -3.82
N ARG A 93 21.00 -20.04 -3.59
CA ARG A 93 21.00 -19.22 -2.37
C ARG A 93 19.73 -19.39 -1.53
N TYR A 94 18.59 -19.67 -2.16
CA TYR A 94 17.30 -19.78 -1.47
C TYR A 94 16.54 -21.04 -1.90
N SER A 95 15.84 -21.67 -0.96
CA SER A 95 14.96 -22.82 -1.25
C SER A 95 13.52 -22.40 -1.59
N ALA A 96 13.11 -21.21 -1.13
CA ALA A 96 11.77 -20.68 -1.29
C ALA A 96 11.73 -19.18 -1.01
N VAL A 97 10.61 -18.56 -1.39
CA VAL A 97 10.18 -17.25 -0.88
C VAL A 97 8.91 -17.44 -0.04
N ALA A 98 8.80 -16.65 1.02
CA ALA A 98 7.60 -16.55 1.84
C ALA A 98 7.21 -15.09 2.10
N LEU A 99 5.91 -14.85 2.17
CA LEU A 99 5.30 -13.56 2.51
C LEU A 99 4.43 -13.72 3.75
N ASP A 100 4.68 -12.87 4.74
CA ASP A 100 3.82 -12.69 5.89
C ASP A 100 2.95 -11.46 5.66
N HIS A 101 1.64 -11.67 5.53
CA HIS A 101 0.67 -10.63 5.24
C HIS A 101 0.21 -9.84 6.48
N TYR A 102 0.37 -8.52 6.45
CA TYR A 102 -0.03 -7.57 7.48
C TYR A 102 -1.01 -6.54 6.91
N ASP A 103 -2.10 -6.27 7.62
CA ASP A 103 -3.08 -5.26 7.23
C ASP A 103 -2.65 -3.89 7.75
N ALA A 104 -2.06 -3.08 6.87
CA ALA A 104 -1.62 -1.73 7.22
C ALA A 104 -2.81 -0.78 7.44
N THR A 105 -3.99 -1.05 6.86
CA THR A 105 -5.19 -0.23 7.05
C THR A 105 -5.82 -0.43 8.44
N ALA A 106 -5.60 -1.61 9.03
CA ALA A 106 -5.92 -1.91 10.42
C ALA A 106 -4.76 -1.60 11.39
N GLU A 107 -3.70 -0.94 10.91
CA GLU A 107 -2.48 -0.63 11.67
C GLU A 107 -1.79 -1.85 12.30
N VAL A 108 -1.89 -3.01 11.64
CA VAL A 108 -1.23 -4.25 12.05
C VAL A 108 0.10 -4.35 11.32
N TYR A 109 1.19 -4.54 12.08
CA TYR A 109 2.56 -4.60 11.57
C TYR A 109 3.36 -5.69 12.29
N PRO A 110 4.50 -6.15 11.75
CA PRO A 110 5.46 -6.96 12.48
C PRO A 110 5.84 -6.36 13.83
N SER A 111 5.88 -7.18 14.87
CA SER A 111 6.45 -6.78 16.17
C SER A 111 7.99 -6.85 16.16
N ASP A 112 8.57 -7.61 15.24
CA ASP A 112 10.01 -7.74 15.05
C ASP A 112 10.37 -7.69 13.55
N TRP A 113 10.91 -6.55 13.12
CA TRP A 113 11.37 -6.35 11.75
C TRP A 113 12.72 -7.03 11.44
N GLY A 114 13.48 -7.44 12.46
CA GLY A 114 14.75 -8.13 12.29
C GLY A 114 14.61 -9.53 11.69
N HIS A 115 13.41 -10.11 11.76
CA HIS A 115 13.09 -11.40 11.17
C HIS A 115 12.94 -11.37 9.64
N TYR A 116 12.71 -10.19 9.06
CA TYR A 116 12.39 -10.03 7.63
C TYR A 116 13.58 -9.49 6.85
N ALA A 117 13.85 -10.11 5.70
CA ALA A 117 14.88 -9.65 4.76
C ALA A 117 14.50 -8.34 4.05
N GLY A 118 13.21 -8.01 4.03
CA GLY A 118 12.66 -6.85 3.35
C GLY A 118 11.15 -6.77 3.49
N ALA A 119 10.57 -5.74 2.88
CA ALA A 119 9.14 -5.51 2.89
C ALA A 119 8.58 -5.24 1.48
N VAL A 120 7.30 -5.51 1.32
CA VAL A 120 6.50 -5.13 0.16
C VAL A 120 5.35 -4.26 0.67
N ILE A 121 5.13 -3.12 0.05
CA ILE A 121 3.98 -2.25 0.33
C ILE A 121 3.08 -2.25 -0.91
N SER A 122 1.85 -2.73 -0.75
CA SER A 122 0.92 -2.90 -1.87
C SER A 122 0.41 -1.56 -2.41
N GLY A 123 -0.31 -1.62 -3.53
CA GLY A 123 -1.19 -0.53 -3.96
C GLY A 123 -2.36 -0.32 -3.00
N SER A 124 -3.05 0.81 -3.16
CA SER A 124 -4.27 1.20 -2.45
C SER A 124 -5.12 2.08 -3.37
N ILE A 125 -6.42 2.15 -3.11
CA ILE A 125 -7.28 3.19 -3.68
C ILE A 125 -7.08 4.56 -3.02
N ALA A 126 -6.50 4.60 -1.81
CA ALA A 126 -6.20 5.84 -1.10
C ALA A 126 -5.06 6.61 -1.77
N SER A 127 -5.03 7.92 -1.56
CA SER A 127 -3.87 8.76 -1.87
C SER A 127 -2.86 8.70 -0.74
N ALA A 128 -1.56 8.69 -1.07
CA ALA A 128 -0.50 8.83 -0.07
C ALA A 128 -0.57 10.15 0.71
N THR A 129 -1.40 11.11 0.27
CA THR A 129 -1.62 12.41 0.93
C THR A 129 -2.92 12.50 1.72
N ASP A 130 -3.74 11.45 1.71
CA ASP A 130 -5.00 11.43 2.45
C ASP A 130 -4.78 11.57 3.96
N PRO A 131 -5.74 12.15 4.70
CA PRO A 131 -5.62 12.42 6.13
C PRO A 131 -5.87 11.19 7.01
N ASP A 132 -6.07 10.01 6.43
CA ASP A 132 -6.38 8.79 7.19
C ASP A 132 -5.28 8.44 8.20
N PRO A 133 -5.63 8.14 9.47
CA PRO A 133 -4.65 7.85 10.52
C PRO A 133 -3.66 6.72 10.16
N TRP A 134 -4.15 5.67 9.51
CA TRP A 134 -3.32 4.53 9.12
C TRP A 134 -2.22 4.90 8.11
N ILE A 135 -2.43 5.94 7.28
CA ILE A 135 -1.42 6.43 6.34
C ILE A 135 -0.32 7.16 7.10
N ALA A 136 -0.70 7.99 8.08
CA ALA A 136 0.26 8.65 8.95
C ALA A 136 1.07 7.62 9.77
N ARG A 137 0.40 6.56 10.25
CA ARG A 137 1.03 5.44 10.94
C ARG A 137 1.99 4.68 10.02
N LEU A 138 1.59 4.35 8.80
CA LEU A 138 2.43 3.69 7.81
C LEU A 138 3.68 4.52 7.47
N LYS A 139 3.55 5.83 7.29
CA LYS A 139 4.71 6.74 7.10
C LYS A 139 5.66 6.71 8.29
N ALA A 140 5.13 6.61 9.52
CA ALA A 140 5.96 6.49 10.72
C ALA A 140 6.72 5.16 10.77
N VAL A 141 6.06 4.05 10.44
CA VAL A 141 6.71 2.72 10.29
C VAL A 141 7.78 2.75 9.22
N ILE A 142 7.53 3.39 8.08
CA ILE A 142 8.53 3.50 7.00
C ILE A 142 9.80 4.20 7.49
N ARG A 143 9.66 5.33 8.17
CA ARG A 143 10.80 6.07 8.73
C ARG A 143 11.54 5.29 9.82
N ALA A 144 10.82 4.58 10.68
CA ALA A 144 11.41 3.90 11.83
C ALA A 144 12.07 2.57 11.46
N ASP A 145 11.42 1.77 10.60
CA ASP A 145 11.74 0.35 10.45
C ASP A 145 12.14 -0.05 9.02
N LEU A 146 11.77 0.73 8.01
CA LEU A 146 11.94 0.36 6.60
C LEU A 146 12.94 1.23 5.82
N GLN A 147 13.27 2.44 6.29
CA GLN A 147 14.11 3.39 5.54
C GLN A 147 15.43 2.77 5.05
N ASP A 148 16.07 1.95 5.89
CA ASP A 148 17.35 1.29 5.58
C ASP A 148 17.18 -0.19 5.20
N ARG A 149 15.95 -0.62 4.90
CA ARG A 149 15.60 -2.01 4.58
C ARG A 149 15.14 -2.12 3.13
N PRO A 150 15.55 -3.17 2.39
CA PRO A 150 15.03 -3.42 1.05
C PRO A 150 13.50 -3.44 1.04
N THR A 151 12.90 -2.48 0.35
CA THR A 151 11.45 -2.29 0.32
C THR A 151 10.96 -2.09 -1.10
N LEU A 152 9.99 -2.92 -1.52
CA LEU A 152 9.29 -2.76 -2.79
C LEU A 152 7.95 -2.06 -2.56
N GLY A 153 7.81 -0.82 -3.05
CA GLY A 153 6.53 -0.11 -3.07
C GLY A 153 5.82 -0.26 -4.42
N ILE A 154 4.53 -0.60 -4.42
CA ILE A 154 3.72 -0.77 -5.64
C ILE A 154 2.64 0.31 -5.68
N CYS A 155 2.60 1.15 -6.74
CA CYS A 155 1.65 2.26 -6.87
C CYS A 155 1.62 3.15 -5.61
N PHE A 156 0.50 3.21 -4.87
CA PHE A 156 0.41 3.84 -3.55
C PHE A 156 1.62 3.53 -2.64
N GLY A 157 2.08 2.26 -2.62
CA GLY A 157 3.20 1.83 -1.80
C GLY A 157 4.50 2.60 -2.07
N HIS A 158 4.82 2.93 -3.32
CA HIS A 158 6.01 3.74 -3.62
C HIS A 158 5.79 5.23 -3.32
N GLN A 159 4.56 5.71 -3.48
CA GLN A 159 4.19 7.11 -3.21
C GLN A 159 4.26 7.39 -1.71
N VAL A 160 3.66 6.52 -0.88
CA VAL A 160 3.69 6.66 0.57
C VAL A 160 5.11 6.50 1.12
N TYR A 161 5.93 5.65 0.50
CA TYR A 161 7.35 5.52 0.83
C TYR A 161 8.12 6.81 0.54
N ALA A 162 7.97 7.37 -0.67
CA ALA A 162 8.57 8.65 -1.02
C ALA A 162 8.11 9.77 -0.07
N ALA A 163 6.80 9.87 0.19
CA ALA A 163 6.23 10.87 1.08
C ALA A 163 6.73 10.72 2.53
N ALA A 164 6.92 9.49 3.02
CA ALA A 164 7.44 9.23 4.36
C ALA A 164 8.85 9.81 4.56
N LEU A 165 9.66 9.80 3.49
CA LEU A 165 11.04 10.26 3.44
C LEU A 165 11.19 11.73 2.96
N GLY A 166 10.08 12.47 2.86
CA GLY A 166 10.08 13.89 2.49
C GLY A 166 9.99 14.18 0.99
N GLY A 167 9.78 13.15 0.16
CA GLY A 167 9.43 13.33 -1.26
C GLY A 167 8.04 13.95 -1.43
N ALA A 168 7.82 14.62 -2.56
CA ALA A 168 6.52 15.18 -2.90
C ALA A 168 5.65 14.12 -3.59
N VAL A 169 4.37 14.05 -3.21
CA VAL A 169 3.34 13.33 -3.96
C VAL A 169 2.29 14.34 -4.36
N ARG A 170 1.88 14.32 -5.62
CA ARG A 170 0.91 15.27 -6.18
C ARG A 170 -0.02 14.59 -7.16
N ALA A 171 -1.19 15.19 -7.35
CA ALA A 171 -2.10 14.78 -8.41
C ALA A 171 -1.38 14.77 -9.76
N ASN A 172 -1.63 13.73 -10.55
CA ASN A 172 -1.16 13.62 -11.91
C ASN A 172 -1.77 14.77 -12.73
N PRO A 173 -0.97 15.64 -13.37
CA PRO A 173 -1.50 16.73 -14.18
C PRO A 173 -2.32 16.26 -15.39
N LEU A 174 -2.18 14.99 -15.78
CA LEU A 174 -2.98 14.35 -16.83
C LEU A 174 -4.28 13.71 -16.31
N GLY A 175 -4.56 13.84 -15.00
CA GLY A 175 -5.67 13.17 -14.34
C GLY A 175 -5.44 11.67 -14.12
N PRO A 176 -6.47 10.92 -13.70
CA PRO A 176 -6.39 9.47 -13.54
C PRO A 176 -6.03 8.79 -14.87
N THR A 177 -4.99 7.95 -14.85
CA THR A 177 -4.51 7.26 -16.05
C THR A 177 -4.56 5.75 -15.87
N VAL A 178 -5.10 5.06 -16.88
CA VAL A 178 -4.97 3.61 -17.07
C VAL A 178 -4.37 3.40 -18.46
N ASN A 179 -3.09 3.03 -18.53
CA ASN A 179 -2.38 2.85 -19.80
C ASN A 179 -1.19 1.90 -19.65
N THR A 180 -0.57 1.57 -20.79
CA THR A 180 0.77 0.98 -20.80
C THR A 180 1.76 2.05 -21.21
N ALA A 181 2.81 2.24 -20.40
CA ALA A 181 3.88 3.19 -20.67
C ALA A 181 5.22 2.46 -20.83
N ALA A 182 6.02 2.88 -21.81
CA ALA A 182 7.40 2.44 -21.91
C ALA A 182 8.23 3.17 -20.85
N LEU A 183 8.85 2.42 -19.94
CA LEU A 183 9.77 2.95 -18.95
C LEU A 183 11.17 3.00 -19.55
N VAL A 184 11.69 4.21 -19.72
CA VAL A 184 13.09 4.46 -20.05
C VAL A 184 13.83 4.67 -18.73
N PRO A 185 14.71 3.73 -18.32
CA PRO A 185 15.38 3.84 -17.04
C PRO A 185 16.40 4.98 -17.04
N THR A 186 16.62 5.57 -15.87
CA THR A 186 17.79 6.42 -15.63
C THR A 186 19.06 5.55 -15.62
N VAL A 187 20.23 6.19 -15.59
CA VAL A 187 21.52 5.47 -15.49
C VAL A 187 21.53 4.48 -14.32
N ALA A 188 21.07 4.91 -13.13
CA ALA A 188 20.95 4.03 -11.97
C ALA A 188 19.90 2.92 -12.18
N GLY A 189 18.79 3.23 -12.88
CA GLY A 189 17.75 2.26 -13.19
C GLY A 189 18.19 1.17 -14.16
N THR A 190 19.18 1.43 -15.03
CA THR A 190 19.68 0.45 -16.00
C THR A 190 20.32 -0.78 -15.34
N GLU A 191 20.90 -0.62 -14.15
CA GLU A 191 21.46 -1.74 -13.39
C GLU A 191 20.38 -2.75 -12.96
N VAL A 192 19.15 -2.29 -12.74
CA VAL A 192 18.03 -3.10 -12.26
C VAL A 192 17.11 -3.54 -13.41
N LEU A 193 16.82 -2.64 -14.34
CA LEU A 193 15.79 -2.82 -15.38
C LEU A 193 16.38 -3.00 -16.79
N GLY A 194 17.71 -3.03 -16.93
CA GLY A 194 18.38 -3.13 -18.22
C GLY A 194 18.00 -1.98 -19.16
N SER A 195 17.57 -2.31 -20.38
CA SER A 195 17.11 -1.34 -21.37
C SER A 195 15.72 -0.73 -21.08
N GLY A 196 15.08 -1.13 -19.98
CA GLY A 196 13.72 -0.72 -19.64
C GLY A 196 12.68 -1.80 -19.90
N CYS A 197 11.42 -1.48 -19.58
CA CYS A 197 10.29 -2.38 -19.74
C CYS A 197 9.00 -1.59 -20.02
N SER A 198 7.94 -2.29 -20.42
CA SER A 198 6.60 -1.71 -20.46
C SER A 198 5.91 -1.93 -19.13
N LEU A 199 5.35 -0.86 -18.55
CA LEU A 199 4.60 -0.90 -17.30
C LEU A 199 3.13 -0.63 -17.56
N LEU A 200 2.27 -1.40 -16.89
CA LEU A 200 0.87 -1.03 -16.72
C LEU A 200 0.79 0.04 -15.63
N CYS A 201 0.28 1.21 -15.98
CA CYS A 201 0.07 2.33 -15.09
C CYS A 201 -1.43 2.45 -14.78
N SER A 202 -1.78 2.46 -13.50
CA SER A 202 -3.14 2.72 -13.00
C SER A 202 -3.02 3.58 -11.75
N HIS A 203 -2.98 4.90 -11.93
CA HIS A 203 -2.75 5.86 -10.84
C HIS A 203 -3.34 7.25 -11.14
N SER A 204 -3.64 7.98 -10.07
CA SER A 204 -4.10 9.37 -10.11
C SER A 204 -3.06 10.35 -9.57
N ASP A 205 -2.02 9.85 -8.88
CA ASP A 205 -0.97 10.63 -8.25
C ASP A 205 0.41 10.27 -8.83
N ILE A 206 1.38 11.16 -8.69
CA ILE A 206 2.78 10.99 -9.10
C ILE A 206 3.73 11.44 -7.99
N VAL A 207 4.93 10.86 -7.98
CA VAL A 207 6.10 11.33 -7.20
C VAL A 207 6.91 12.30 -8.06
#